data_AF-A0A534VWE6-F1
#
_entry.id   AF-A0A534VWE6-F1
#
_cell.length_a   1.000
_cell.length_b   1.000
_cell.length_c   1.000
_cell.angle_alpha   90.00
_cell.angle_beta   90.00
_cell.angle_gamma   90.00
#
_symmetry.space_group_name_H-M   'P 1'
#
loop_
_entity.id
_entity.type
_entity.pdbx_description
1 polymer ?
#
loop_
_entity_poly.entity_id
_entity_poly.type
_entity_poly.pdbx_seq_one_letter_code
_entity_poly.pdbx_strand_id
1 'polypeptide(L)'
;MGPVKLELQKDLARRLRAGHPWIYKRAIERPPSGLQAGSIVDVVAGGKFVARGYYDPISAVRVRVLTRDPAEAIGPLFWRRRIAKAVALRRAYVLSAETDCARLVHGEGDGLPGVVIDLYGAFAVLKLYSSGLAAHRREIVEALRGEVALDGIYGRDEEIARDDEEDELSDRESRPGKGQALWGAEPPDELIVREHGMRIAVDVRAGQKTGYFLDQRENRLALRRFARGRARAANCFSYSGGFSVSAVLGGAREVVSIDRDAAAIRLARRNFELNG
;
A
#
# COMPACT_ATOMS: atom_id res chain seq x y z
N MET A 1 4.63 -18.18 27.21
CA MET A 1 4.02 -16.99 27.84
C MET A 1 2.92 -16.49 26.90
N GLY A 2 1.74 -16.15 27.43
CA GLY A 2 0.68 -15.54 26.61
C GLY A 2 1.03 -14.11 26.20
N PRO A 3 0.31 -13.51 25.23
CA PRO A 3 0.53 -12.13 24.83
C PRO A 3 0.32 -11.16 26.00
N VAL A 4 1.08 -10.06 25.99
CA VAL A 4 0.91 -8.97 26.97
C VAL A 4 -0.48 -8.37 26.82
N LYS A 5 -1.16 -8.08 27.94
CA LYS A 5 -2.52 -7.54 27.96
C LYS A 5 -2.50 -6.04 28.22
N LEU A 6 -3.23 -5.28 27.40
CA LEU A 6 -3.41 -3.83 27.52
C LEU A 6 -4.87 -3.52 27.85
N GLU A 7 -5.10 -2.87 28.99
CA GLU A 7 -6.44 -2.46 29.43
C GLU A 7 -6.85 -1.14 28.76
N LEU A 8 -8.07 -1.11 28.23
CA LEU A 8 -8.66 0.08 27.63
C LEU A 8 -9.33 0.98 28.67
N GLN A 9 -9.25 2.28 28.44
CA GLN A 9 -10.09 3.26 29.12
C GLN A 9 -11.58 2.92 28.93
N LYS A 10 -12.41 3.24 29.93
CA LYS A 10 -13.85 2.98 29.93
C LYS A 10 -14.52 3.46 28.64
N ASP A 11 -15.52 2.70 28.18
CA ASP A 11 -16.39 2.97 27.02
C ASP A 11 -15.77 2.95 25.61
N LEU A 12 -14.47 2.63 25.46
CA LEU A 12 -13.82 2.53 24.14
C LEU A 12 -13.98 1.16 23.46
N ALA A 13 -14.28 0.11 24.22
CA ALA A 13 -14.41 -1.26 23.70
C ALA A 13 -15.52 -1.42 22.64
N ARG A 14 -16.60 -0.63 22.74
CA ARG A 14 -17.74 -0.70 21.81
C ARG A 14 -17.32 -0.40 20.37
N ARG A 15 -16.53 0.65 20.14
CA ARG A 15 -16.06 1.06 18.80
C ARG A 15 -15.11 0.02 18.20
N LEU A 16 -14.22 -0.54 19.02
CA LEU A 16 -13.29 -1.58 18.58
C LEU A 16 -14.02 -2.86 18.19
N ARG A 17 -15.01 -3.30 18.99
CA ARG A 17 -15.86 -4.44 18.64
C ARG A 17 -16.66 -4.21 17.37
N ALA A 18 -17.06 -2.96 17.10
CA ALA A 18 -17.76 -2.57 15.88
C ALA A 18 -16.87 -2.51 14.61
N GLY A 19 -15.56 -2.74 14.74
CA GLY A 19 -14.66 -2.85 13.58
C GLY A 19 -13.55 -1.79 13.50
N HIS A 20 -13.50 -0.81 14.40
CA HIS A 20 -12.44 0.20 14.37
C HIS A 20 -11.05 -0.47 14.52
N PRO A 21 -10.10 -0.22 13.60
CA PRO A 21 -8.83 -0.97 13.54
C PRO A 21 -7.73 -0.39 14.43
N TRP A 22 -7.91 0.81 14.96
CA TRP A 22 -6.86 1.55 15.66
C TRP A 22 -7.18 1.78 17.13
N ILE A 23 -6.15 1.68 17.96
CA ILE A 23 -6.17 2.01 19.38
C ILE A 23 -5.09 3.05 19.63
N TYR A 24 -5.52 4.26 19.94
CA TYR A 24 -4.65 5.40 20.16
C TYR A 24 -3.99 5.35 21.55
N LYS A 25 -2.86 6.05 21.71
CA LYS A 25 -2.16 6.20 23.00
C LYS A 25 -3.08 6.50 24.19
N ARG A 26 -3.99 7.47 24.03
CA ARG A 26 -4.96 7.89 25.05
C ARG A 26 -6.00 6.85 25.43
N ALA A 27 -6.17 5.80 24.62
CA ALA A 27 -7.15 4.75 24.84
C ALA A 27 -6.66 3.66 25.79
N ILE A 28 -5.36 3.62 26.10
CA ILE A 28 -4.74 2.60 26.95
C ILE A 28 -4.62 3.18 28.37
N GLU A 29 -5.10 2.45 29.39
CA GLU A 29 -5.08 2.92 30.78
C GLU A 29 -3.66 3.12 31.31
N ARG A 30 -2.80 2.15 31.07
CA ARG A 30 -1.40 2.15 31.49
C ARG A 30 -0.54 1.67 30.32
N PRO A 31 0.23 2.56 29.68
CA PRO A 31 1.19 2.16 28.65
C PRO A 31 2.17 1.14 29.23
N PRO A 32 2.47 0.05 28.50
CA PRO A 32 3.41 -0.95 28.98
C PRO A 32 4.83 -0.36 28.99
N SER A 33 5.59 -0.62 30.05
CA SER A 33 7.01 -0.26 30.10
C SER A 33 7.85 -1.30 29.36
N GLY A 34 8.75 -0.85 28.49
CA GLY A 34 9.73 -1.72 27.82
C GLY A 34 9.17 -2.66 26.75
N LEU A 35 7.91 -2.52 26.33
CA LEU A 35 7.35 -3.34 25.27
C LEU A 35 7.94 -2.94 23.91
N GLN A 36 8.53 -3.90 23.22
CA GLN A 36 9.19 -3.66 21.93
C GLN A 36 8.17 -3.40 20.82
N ALA A 37 8.56 -2.60 19.83
CA ALA A 37 7.79 -2.43 18.60
C ALA A 37 7.56 -3.79 17.93
N GLY A 38 6.33 -4.03 17.51
CA GLY A 38 5.89 -5.26 16.85
C GLY A 38 5.45 -6.37 17.79
N SER A 39 5.60 -6.20 19.10
CA SER A 39 5.08 -7.16 20.08
C SER A 39 3.58 -7.39 19.85
N ILE A 40 3.17 -8.67 19.84
CA ILE A 40 1.75 -9.04 19.76
C ILE A 40 1.12 -8.89 21.14
N VAL A 41 0.05 -8.10 21.20
CA VAL A 41 -0.66 -7.75 22.42
C VAL A 41 -2.14 -8.08 22.31
N ASP A 42 -2.70 -8.53 23.44
CA ASP A 42 -4.13 -8.62 23.64
C ASP A 42 -4.64 -7.32 24.26
N VAL A 43 -5.78 -6.85 23.79
CA VAL A 43 -6.46 -5.66 24.28
C VAL A 43 -7.71 -6.11 25.01
N VAL A 44 -7.87 -5.64 26.23
CA VAL A 44 -8.93 -6.06 27.15
C VAL A 44 -9.71 -4.86 27.68
N ALA A 45 -10.96 -5.10 28.08
CA ALA A 45 -11.82 -4.12 28.75
C ALA A 45 -12.65 -4.81 29.84
N GLY A 46 -12.50 -4.37 31.09
CA GLY A 46 -13.00 -5.08 32.27
C GLY A 46 -12.44 -6.50 32.36
N GLY A 47 -11.18 -6.69 31.97
CA GLY A 47 -10.52 -8.01 31.91
C GLY A 47 -10.99 -8.95 30.80
N LYS A 48 -11.97 -8.55 29.97
CA LYS A 48 -12.48 -9.35 28.84
C LYS A 48 -11.76 -8.99 27.55
N PHE A 49 -11.42 -10.00 26.75
CA PHE A 49 -10.81 -9.82 25.43
C PHE A 49 -11.66 -8.92 24.51
N VAL A 50 -10.99 -8.04 23.77
CA VAL A 50 -11.59 -7.14 22.78
C VAL A 50 -10.96 -7.35 21.41
N ALA A 51 -9.63 -7.39 21.34
CA ALA A 51 -8.88 -7.51 20.10
C ALA A 51 -7.45 -7.97 20.36
N ARG A 52 -6.76 -8.43 19.32
CA ARG A 52 -5.32 -8.70 19.31
C ARG A 52 -4.68 -7.94 18.15
N GLY A 53 -3.51 -7.36 18.39
CA GLY A 53 -2.81 -6.52 17.43
C GLY A 53 -1.31 -6.46 17.69
N TYR A 54 -0.59 -5.73 16.85
CA TYR A 54 0.81 -5.41 17.10
C TYR A 54 0.92 -4.04 17.78
N TYR A 55 1.90 -3.91 18.67
CA TYR A 55 2.19 -2.67 19.40
C TYR A 55 3.23 -1.82 18.67
N ASP A 56 3.00 -0.51 18.62
CA ASP A 56 3.96 0.48 18.14
C ASP A 56 4.18 1.53 19.25
N PRO A 57 5.37 1.56 19.91
CA PRO A 57 5.62 2.45 21.04
C PRO A 57 5.73 3.92 20.67
N ILE A 58 5.99 4.25 19.39
CA ILE A 58 6.22 5.62 18.93
C ILE A 58 4.95 6.20 18.29
N SER A 59 4.22 5.42 17.47
CA SER A 59 3.02 5.85 16.72
C SER A 59 1.85 6.27 17.60
N ALA A 60 1.18 7.39 17.28
CA ALA A 60 -0.04 7.83 17.97
C ALA A 60 -1.09 6.71 18.04
N VAL A 61 -1.13 5.86 17.01
CA VAL A 61 -1.83 4.57 16.99
C VAL A 61 -0.96 3.48 17.63
N ARG A 62 -1.04 3.38 18.95
CA ARG A 62 -0.24 2.43 19.74
C ARG A 62 -0.51 0.96 19.44
N VAL A 63 -1.72 0.59 19.04
CA VAL A 63 -2.04 -0.77 18.61
C VAL A 63 -2.89 -0.74 17.34
N ARG A 64 -2.48 -1.49 16.33
CA ARG A 64 -3.31 -1.80 15.17
C ARG A 64 -3.85 -3.22 15.25
N VAL A 65 -5.17 -3.35 15.14
CA VAL A 65 -5.92 -4.59 15.36
C VAL A 65 -5.75 -5.54 14.18
N LEU A 66 -5.22 -6.73 14.45
CA LEU A 66 -5.06 -7.82 13.49
C LEU A 66 -6.24 -8.80 13.52
N THR A 67 -6.80 -9.02 14.71
CA THR A 67 -7.95 -9.91 14.91
C THR A 67 -8.80 -9.54 16.11
N ARG A 68 -10.05 -9.99 16.07
CA ARG A 68 -11.02 -9.96 17.18
C ARG A 68 -11.48 -11.36 17.58
N ASP A 69 -10.87 -12.39 17.00
CA ASP A 69 -11.03 -13.76 17.43
C ASP A 69 -9.94 -14.09 18.46
N PRO A 70 -10.29 -14.37 19.73
CA PRO A 70 -9.31 -14.71 20.75
C PRO A 70 -8.51 -15.98 20.41
N ALA A 71 -9.07 -16.89 19.61
CA ALA A 71 -8.43 -18.13 19.18
C ALA A 71 -7.48 -17.96 17.98
N GLU A 72 -7.53 -16.84 17.26
CA GLU A 72 -6.66 -16.59 16.11
C GLU A 72 -5.26 -16.15 16.57
N ALA A 73 -4.29 -17.06 16.49
CA ALA A 73 -2.88 -16.75 16.70
C ALA A 73 -2.31 -15.88 15.59
N ILE A 74 -1.40 -14.96 15.93
CA ILE A 74 -0.65 -14.16 14.97
C ILE A 74 0.73 -14.82 14.76
N GLY A 75 1.02 -15.14 13.51
CA GLY A 75 2.26 -15.79 13.07
C GLY A 75 2.19 -16.14 11.57
N PRO A 76 3.06 -17.02 11.05
CA PRO A 76 3.20 -17.24 9.61
C PRO A 76 1.89 -17.61 8.89
N LEU A 77 1.05 -18.46 9.49
CA LEU A 77 -0.24 -18.85 8.90
C LEU A 77 -1.26 -17.70 8.86
N PHE A 78 -1.20 -16.77 9.81
CA PHE A 78 -2.06 -15.58 9.82
C PHE A 78 -1.75 -14.70 8.62
N TRP A 79 -0.47 -14.34 8.44
CA TRP A 79 -0.02 -13.49 7.34
C TRP A 79 -0.31 -14.12 5.98
N ARG A 80 0.00 -15.41 5.83
CA ARG A 80 -0.33 -16.18 4.61
C ARG A 80 -1.81 -16.11 4.30
N ARG A 81 -2.69 -16.41 5.26
CA ARG A 81 -4.15 -16.38 5.04
C ARG A 81 -4.66 -15.00 4.64
N ARG A 82 -4.18 -13.93 5.29
CA ARG A 82 -4.60 -12.56 4.98
C ARG A 82 -4.11 -12.12 3.60
N ILE A 83 -2.85 -12.38 3.27
CA ILE A 83 -2.27 -12.02 1.96
C ILE A 83 -2.92 -12.84 0.83
N ALA A 84 -3.11 -14.15 1.03
CA ALA A 84 -3.80 -15.01 0.06
C ALA A 84 -5.21 -14.49 -0.25
N LYS A 85 -5.97 -14.10 0.78
CA LYS A 85 -7.30 -13.51 0.61
C LYS A 85 -7.26 -12.20 -0.20
N ALA A 86 -6.31 -11.31 0.12
CA ALA A 86 -6.16 -10.03 -0.58
C ALA A 86 -5.76 -10.23 -2.05
N VAL A 87 -4.82 -11.12 -2.33
CA VAL A 87 -4.38 -11.51 -3.69
C VAL A 87 -5.52 -12.14 -4.47
N ALA A 88 -6.26 -13.08 -3.87
CA ALA A 88 -7.40 -13.73 -4.51
C ALA A 88 -8.48 -12.70 -4.93
N LEU A 89 -8.73 -11.69 -4.10
CA LEU A 89 -9.65 -10.60 -4.43
C LEU A 89 -9.18 -9.84 -5.67
N ARG A 90 -7.88 -9.51 -5.78
CA ARG A 90 -7.35 -8.79 -6.95
C ARG A 90 -7.33 -9.65 -8.20
N ARG A 91 -7.04 -10.96 -8.07
CA ARG A 91 -7.16 -11.91 -9.19
C ARG A 91 -8.60 -11.99 -9.72
N ALA A 92 -9.59 -11.95 -8.84
CA ALA A 92 -10.99 -12.08 -9.23
C ALA A 92 -11.53 -10.83 -9.94
N TYR A 93 -11.10 -9.62 -9.56
CA TYR A 93 -11.75 -8.38 -9.98
C TYR A 93 -10.86 -7.37 -10.71
N VAL A 94 -9.54 -7.53 -10.67
CA VAL A 94 -8.60 -6.49 -11.13
C VAL A 94 -7.60 -7.02 -12.15
N LEU A 95 -6.89 -8.10 -11.83
CA LEU A 95 -5.84 -8.64 -12.68
C LEU A 95 -6.44 -9.40 -13.85
N SER A 96 -5.83 -9.25 -15.02
CA SER A 96 -6.23 -9.93 -16.26
C SER A 96 -5.05 -9.97 -17.24
N ALA A 97 -5.24 -10.55 -18.42
CA ALA A 97 -4.24 -10.48 -19.49
C ALA A 97 -3.91 -9.02 -19.91
N GLU A 98 -4.87 -8.11 -19.72
CA GLU A 98 -4.77 -6.69 -20.08
C GLU A 98 -4.38 -5.79 -18.90
N THR A 99 -4.30 -6.33 -17.68
CA THR A 99 -3.95 -5.59 -16.46
C THR A 99 -3.07 -6.46 -15.55
N ASP A 100 -1.77 -6.16 -15.52
CA ASP A 100 -0.76 -6.90 -14.73
C ASP A 100 -0.15 -6.08 -13.58
N CYS A 101 -0.71 -4.91 -13.29
CA CYS A 101 -0.36 -4.10 -12.12
C CYS A 101 -1.55 -3.81 -11.21
N ALA A 102 -1.38 -3.92 -9.88
CA ALA A 102 -2.43 -3.63 -8.90
C ALA A 102 -1.92 -3.51 -7.46
N ARG A 103 -2.65 -2.75 -6.63
CA ARG A 103 -2.49 -2.84 -5.17
C ARG A 103 -3.04 -4.18 -4.67
N LEU A 104 -2.16 -5.11 -4.32
CA LEU A 104 -2.50 -6.43 -3.79
C LEU A 104 -2.99 -6.36 -2.35
N VAL A 105 -2.34 -5.54 -1.51
CA VAL A 105 -2.71 -5.34 -0.10
C VAL A 105 -2.86 -3.86 0.18
N HIS A 106 -4.00 -3.48 0.77
CA HIS A 106 -4.37 -2.11 1.11
C HIS A 106 -4.70 -1.95 2.60
N GLY A 107 -3.69 -2.17 3.44
CA GLY A 107 -3.74 -1.86 4.86
C GLY A 107 -4.90 -2.53 5.59
N GLU A 108 -5.61 -1.72 6.36
CA GLU A 108 -6.78 -2.07 7.16
C GLU A 108 -7.89 -2.71 6.31
N GLY A 109 -8.05 -2.28 5.04
CA GLY A 109 -9.08 -2.79 4.14
C GLY A 109 -8.93 -4.29 3.82
N ASP A 110 -7.70 -4.80 3.92
CA ASP A 110 -7.37 -6.22 3.72
C ASP A 110 -7.10 -6.97 5.04
N GLY A 111 -7.38 -6.33 6.18
CA GLY A 111 -7.12 -6.90 7.50
C GLY A 111 -5.63 -6.99 7.83
N LEU A 112 -4.81 -6.13 7.21
CA LEU A 112 -3.37 -6.01 7.42
C LEU A 112 -3.00 -4.53 7.70
N PRO A 113 -3.46 -3.93 8.81
CA PRO A 113 -3.24 -2.52 9.10
C PRO A 113 -1.78 -2.09 8.97
N GLY A 114 -1.54 -1.03 8.19
CA GLY A 114 -0.20 -0.51 7.93
C GLY A 114 0.63 -1.26 6.89
N VAL A 115 0.12 -2.31 6.25
CA VAL A 115 0.81 -3.04 5.16
C VAL A 115 0.26 -2.62 3.81
N VAL A 116 1.11 -2.16 2.90
CA VAL A 116 0.75 -1.90 1.49
C VAL A 116 1.66 -2.70 0.57
N ILE A 117 1.06 -3.41 -0.38
CA ILE A 117 1.79 -4.17 -1.40
C ILE A 117 1.22 -3.82 -2.76
N ASP A 118 2.05 -3.23 -3.62
CA ASP A 118 1.71 -2.91 -5.01
C ASP A 118 2.45 -3.88 -5.96
N LEU A 119 1.74 -4.44 -6.93
CA LEU A 119 2.27 -5.33 -7.98
C LEU A 119 2.47 -4.54 -9.27
N TYR A 120 3.62 -4.74 -9.90
CA TYR A 120 4.01 -4.20 -11.19
C TYR A 120 4.60 -5.32 -12.05
N GLY A 121 3.76 -6.04 -12.80
CA GLY A 121 4.18 -7.19 -13.58
C GLY A 121 4.70 -8.31 -12.68
N ALA A 122 5.98 -8.65 -12.83
CA ALA A 122 6.66 -9.69 -12.02
C ALA A 122 7.33 -9.14 -10.75
N PHE A 123 7.19 -7.85 -10.44
CA PHE A 123 7.78 -7.24 -9.24
C PHE A 123 6.71 -6.74 -8.28
N ALA A 124 6.96 -6.85 -6.98
CA ALA A 124 6.11 -6.24 -5.97
C ALA A 124 6.89 -5.20 -5.15
N VAL A 125 6.19 -4.15 -4.72
CA VAL A 125 6.72 -3.11 -3.83
C VAL A 125 5.99 -3.18 -2.50
N LEU A 126 6.73 -3.41 -1.42
CA LEU A 126 6.23 -3.41 -0.05
C LEU A 126 6.50 -2.06 0.63
N LYS A 127 5.46 -1.43 1.16
CA LYS A 127 5.59 -0.30 2.10
C LYS A 127 4.90 -0.66 3.41
N LEU A 128 5.62 -0.49 4.52
CA LEU A 128 5.10 -0.63 5.87
C LEU A 128 4.97 0.78 6.47
N TYR A 129 3.80 1.08 7.04
CA TYR A 129 3.44 2.37 7.63
C TYR A 129 3.46 2.35 9.16
N SER A 130 4.16 1.39 9.76
CA SER A 130 4.34 1.31 11.20
C SER A 130 5.64 0.60 11.53
N SER A 131 6.34 1.12 12.54
CA SER A 131 7.55 0.50 13.08
C SER A 131 7.27 -0.86 13.71
N GLY A 132 6.05 -1.07 14.19
CA GLY A 132 5.60 -2.36 14.68
C GLY A 132 5.61 -3.48 13.63
N LEU A 133 5.57 -3.16 12.34
CA LEU A 133 5.58 -4.18 11.27
C LEU A 133 6.99 -4.62 10.88
N ALA A 134 8.05 -3.89 11.26
CA ALA A 134 9.42 -4.23 10.88
C ALA A 134 9.81 -5.64 11.35
N ALA A 135 9.40 -6.03 12.57
CA ALA A 135 9.61 -7.37 13.11
C ALA A 135 8.88 -8.48 12.33
N HIS A 136 7.78 -8.14 11.64
CA HIS A 136 6.94 -9.08 10.88
C HIS A 136 7.25 -9.06 9.38
N ARG A 137 8.17 -8.19 8.90
CA ARG A 137 8.48 -8.01 7.48
C ARG A 137 8.81 -9.32 6.79
N ARG A 138 9.63 -10.16 7.42
CA ARG A 138 10.04 -11.45 6.86
C ARG A 138 8.84 -12.37 6.61
N GLU A 139 7.94 -12.47 7.57
CA GLU A 139 6.74 -13.32 7.46
C GLU A 139 5.79 -12.78 6.36
N ILE A 140 5.67 -11.46 6.23
CA ILE A 140 4.89 -10.80 5.17
C ILE A 140 5.49 -11.10 3.78
N VAL A 141 6.82 -10.98 3.64
CA VAL A 141 7.54 -11.27 2.39
C VAL A 141 7.40 -12.74 2.02
N GLU A 142 7.59 -13.66 2.98
CA GLU A 142 7.43 -15.11 2.75
C GLU A 142 5.99 -15.46 2.36
N ALA A 143 4.99 -14.85 3.01
CA ALA A 143 3.59 -15.02 2.65
C ALA A 143 3.29 -14.53 1.23
N LEU A 144 3.79 -13.37 0.81
CA LEU A 144 3.59 -12.87 -0.56
C LEU A 144 4.21 -13.79 -1.62
N ARG A 145 5.45 -14.27 -1.38
CA ARG A 145 6.15 -15.20 -2.28
C ARG A 145 5.37 -16.49 -2.52
N GLY A 146 4.63 -16.96 -1.51
CA GLY A 146 3.79 -18.15 -1.64
C GLY A 146 2.54 -17.96 -2.49
N GLU A 147 2.14 -16.72 -2.76
CA GLU A 147 0.85 -16.40 -3.39
C GLU A 147 0.99 -15.89 -4.83
N VAL A 148 2.10 -15.22 -5.17
CA VAL A 148 2.33 -14.61 -6.49
C VAL A 148 3.70 -15.02 -7.02
N ALA A 149 3.77 -15.43 -8.29
CA ALA A 149 5.03 -15.64 -8.98
C ALA A 149 5.69 -14.28 -9.25
N LEU A 150 6.85 -14.05 -8.62
CA LEU A 150 7.57 -12.79 -8.65
C LEU A 150 9.04 -13.05 -8.97
N ASP A 151 9.66 -12.10 -9.68
CA ASP A 151 11.10 -12.03 -9.88
C ASP A 151 11.79 -11.34 -8.69
N GLY A 152 11.07 -10.43 -8.02
CA GLY A 152 11.59 -9.70 -6.87
C GLY A 152 10.53 -8.95 -6.05
N ILE A 153 10.87 -8.67 -4.79
CA ILE A 153 10.10 -7.82 -3.88
C ILE A 153 11.02 -6.70 -3.41
N TYR A 154 10.63 -5.46 -3.68
CA TYR A 154 11.36 -4.26 -3.32
C TYR A 154 10.71 -3.55 -2.12
N GLY A 155 11.49 -3.19 -1.12
CA GLY A 155 11.05 -2.50 0.08
C GLY A 155 11.19 -0.99 -0.06
N ARG A 156 10.12 -0.26 0.27
CA ARG A 156 10.06 1.21 0.30
C ARG A 156 9.60 1.74 1.65
N ASP A 157 10.04 1.08 2.70
CA ASP A 157 9.58 1.25 4.07
C ASP A 157 10.65 1.85 5.00
N GLU A 158 11.61 2.60 4.46
CA GLU A 158 12.67 3.28 5.24
C GLU A 158 12.16 4.51 6.01
N GLU A 159 10.96 5.04 5.68
CA GLU A 159 10.36 6.22 6.32
C GLU A 159 9.61 5.91 7.64
N ILE A 160 9.64 4.66 8.10
CA ILE A 160 8.97 4.16 9.32
C ILE A 160 9.26 4.97 10.61
N ALA A 161 10.23 5.89 10.60
CA ALA A 161 10.69 6.65 11.75
C ALA A 161 10.06 8.04 11.95
N ARG A 162 9.05 8.47 11.16
CA ARG A 162 8.41 9.79 11.34
C ARG A 162 7.06 9.68 12.05
N ASP A 163 6.81 10.57 12.99
CA ASP A 163 5.57 10.65 13.76
C ASP A 163 4.36 10.78 12.82
N ASP A 164 3.29 10.03 13.07
CA ASP A 164 2.07 9.98 12.23
C ASP A 164 1.41 11.37 12.01
N GLU A 165 1.79 12.39 12.79
CA GLU A 165 1.28 13.76 12.65
C GLU A 165 1.90 14.53 11.47
N GLU A 166 3.07 14.13 10.96
CA GLU A 166 3.74 14.80 9.84
C GLU A 166 3.44 14.18 8.45
N ASP A 167 2.92 12.96 8.39
CA ASP A 167 2.74 12.23 7.12
C ASP A 167 1.52 12.70 6.30
N GLU A 168 0.50 13.33 6.92
CA GLU A 168 -0.64 13.88 6.17
C GLU A 168 -0.31 15.19 5.42
N LEU A 169 0.84 15.82 5.71
CA LEU A 169 1.23 17.12 5.14
C LEU A 169 2.63 17.14 4.48
N SER A 170 3.46 16.10 4.63
CA SER A 170 4.86 16.09 4.18
C SER A 170 5.15 15.35 2.87
N ASP A 171 4.15 15.24 1.98
CA ASP A 171 4.36 14.99 0.53
C ASP A 171 5.16 16.14 -0.14
N ARG A 172 5.46 17.21 0.61
CA ARG A 172 6.33 18.30 0.21
C ARG A 172 7.78 17.97 0.61
N GLU A 173 8.56 17.53 -0.37
CA GLU A 173 10.03 17.43 -0.32
C GLU A 173 10.66 16.21 0.36
N SER A 174 9.89 15.16 0.68
CA SER A 174 10.49 13.88 1.04
C SER A 174 11.15 13.27 -0.20
N ARG A 175 12.48 13.42 -0.31
CA ARG A 175 13.29 12.60 -1.24
C ARG A 175 12.91 11.15 -0.98
N PRO A 176 12.60 10.34 -2.02
CA PRO A 176 12.32 8.94 -1.80
C PRO A 176 13.48 8.37 -0.97
N GLY A 177 13.16 7.86 0.23
CA GLY A 177 14.11 7.06 0.99
C GLY A 177 14.70 6.00 0.06
N LYS A 178 15.96 5.61 0.30
CA LYS A 178 16.51 4.50 -0.49
C LYS A 178 15.58 3.29 -0.27
N GLY A 179 15.41 2.47 -1.28
CA GLY A 179 14.74 1.20 -1.08
C GLY A 179 15.79 0.10 -1.13
N GLN A 180 15.35 -1.13 -0.93
CA GLN A 180 16.21 -2.29 -1.01
C GLN A 180 15.43 -3.50 -1.53
N ALA A 181 16.08 -4.40 -2.26
CA ALA A 181 15.51 -5.73 -2.47
C ALA A 181 15.30 -6.44 -1.12
N LEU A 182 14.06 -6.83 -0.85
CA LEU A 182 13.69 -7.67 0.28
C LEU A 182 13.75 -9.16 -0.08
N TRP A 183 13.59 -9.48 -1.36
CA TRP A 183 13.74 -10.82 -1.90
C TRP A 183 13.90 -10.77 -3.43
N GLY A 184 14.62 -11.75 -3.99
CA GLY A 184 14.74 -11.93 -5.44
C GLY A 184 15.68 -10.90 -6.09
N ALA A 185 15.43 -10.60 -7.36
CA ALA A 185 16.21 -9.63 -8.11
C ALA A 185 15.89 -8.19 -7.69
N GLU A 186 16.86 -7.30 -7.85
CA GLU A 186 16.61 -5.85 -7.87
C GLU A 186 15.72 -5.50 -9.07
N PRO A 187 14.71 -4.60 -8.93
CA PRO A 187 13.89 -4.21 -10.06
C PRO A 187 14.73 -3.49 -11.11
N PRO A 188 14.43 -3.63 -12.41
CA PRO A 188 15.05 -2.81 -13.45
C PRO A 188 14.72 -1.32 -13.23
N ASP A 189 15.49 -0.45 -13.88
CA ASP A 189 15.26 1.01 -13.80
C ASP A 189 13.87 1.41 -14.33
N GLU A 190 13.36 0.66 -15.30
CA GLU A 190 12.03 0.84 -15.87
C GLU A 190 11.29 -0.51 -15.91
N LEU A 191 10.14 -0.57 -15.22
CA LEU A 191 9.18 -1.67 -15.32
C LEU A 191 8.05 -1.28 -16.29
N ILE A 192 7.84 -2.07 -17.33
CA ILE A 192 6.69 -1.90 -18.22
C ILE A 192 5.54 -2.79 -17.75
N VAL A 193 4.43 -2.17 -17.40
CA VAL A 193 3.20 -2.84 -16.97
C VAL A 193 2.04 -2.53 -17.90
N ARG A 194 0.96 -3.30 -17.79
CA ARG A 194 -0.30 -3.11 -18.50
C ARG A 194 -1.42 -2.74 -17.56
N GLU A 195 -2.24 -1.79 -18.00
CA GLU A 195 -3.48 -1.37 -17.35
C GLU A 195 -4.58 -1.17 -18.39
N HIS A 196 -5.53 -2.10 -18.48
CA HIS A 196 -6.58 -2.12 -19.51
C HIS A 196 -6.01 -1.93 -20.93
N GLY A 197 -4.96 -2.70 -21.24
CA GLY A 197 -4.24 -2.67 -22.52
C GLY A 197 -3.32 -1.47 -22.72
N MET A 198 -3.30 -0.49 -21.82
CA MET A 198 -2.34 0.62 -21.85
C MET A 198 -1.02 0.19 -21.26
N ARG A 199 0.08 0.40 -21.98
CA ARG A 199 1.44 0.16 -21.47
C ARG A 199 1.94 1.36 -20.68
N ILE A 200 2.54 1.12 -19.53
CA ILE A 200 3.00 2.17 -18.61
C ILE A 200 4.41 1.81 -18.11
N ALA A 201 5.35 2.73 -18.28
CA ALA A 201 6.65 2.70 -17.64
C ALA A 201 6.55 3.18 -16.19
N VAL A 202 7.08 2.37 -15.27
CA VAL A 202 7.07 2.60 -13.83
C VAL A 202 8.50 2.52 -13.31
N ASP A 203 8.92 3.56 -12.59
CA ASP A 203 10.15 3.56 -11.79
C ASP A 203 9.76 3.31 -10.33
N VAL A 204 9.95 2.08 -9.86
CA VAL A 204 9.61 1.70 -8.47
C VAL A 204 10.63 2.18 -7.44
N ARG A 205 11.82 2.61 -7.88
CA ARG A 205 12.92 3.06 -7.01
C ARG A 205 12.76 4.54 -6.67
N ALA A 206 12.60 5.39 -7.69
CA ALA A 206 12.55 6.84 -7.54
C ALA A 206 11.16 7.46 -7.80
N GLY A 207 10.21 6.71 -8.36
CA GLY A 207 8.86 7.23 -8.64
C GLY A 207 8.07 7.59 -7.38
N GLN A 208 7.07 8.46 -7.54
CA GLN A 208 6.17 8.84 -6.44
C GLN A 208 5.38 7.64 -5.89
N LYS A 209 5.01 7.69 -4.61
CA LYS A 209 4.36 6.60 -3.86
C LYS A 209 5.18 5.31 -3.86
N THR A 210 4.80 4.34 -4.70
CA THR A 210 5.49 3.05 -4.89
C THR A 210 5.97 2.91 -6.35
N GLY A 211 5.85 3.96 -7.15
CA GLY A 211 6.21 4.05 -8.56
C GLY A 211 5.11 4.69 -9.41
N TYR A 212 3.85 4.33 -9.17
CA TYR A 212 2.69 4.81 -9.94
C TYR A 212 1.41 4.93 -9.12
N PHE A 213 0.45 5.73 -9.61
CA PHE A 213 -0.85 5.95 -8.99
C PHE A 213 -1.86 4.89 -9.46
N LEU A 214 -1.79 3.70 -8.87
CA LEU A 214 -2.70 2.57 -9.16
C LEU A 214 -4.15 2.83 -8.70
N ASP A 215 -4.35 3.73 -7.74
CA ASP A 215 -5.66 4.19 -7.26
C ASP A 215 -6.49 4.90 -8.34
N GLN A 216 -5.85 5.46 -9.37
CA GLN A 216 -6.50 6.19 -10.46
C GLN A 216 -6.87 5.30 -11.67
N ARG A 217 -6.69 3.97 -11.60
CA ARG A 217 -6.95 3.04 -12.72
C ARG A 217 -8.33 3.24 -13.35
N GLU A 218 -9.38 3.13 -12.55
CA GLU A 218 -10.76 3.17 -13.06
C GLU A 218 -11.11 4.55 -13.61
N ASN A 219 -10.55 5.61 -13.02
CA ASN A 219 -10.73 6.97 -13.50
C ASN A 219 -10.05 7.19 -14.86
N ARG A 220 -8.84 6.63 -15.04
CA ARG A 220 -8.15 6.63 -16.34
C ARG A 220 -8.92 5.86 -17.40
N LEU A 221 -9.46 4.69 -17.06
CA LEU A 221 -10.33 3.92 -17.97
C LEU A 221 -11.61 4.69 -18.33
N ALA A 222 -12.28 5.28 -17.33
CA ALA A 222 -13.50 6.05 -17.53
C ALA A 222 -13.27 7.26 -18.45
N LEU A 223 -12.12 7.94 -18.32
CA LEU A 223 -11.74 9.08 -19.17
C LEU A 223 -11.79 8.73 -20.66
N ARG A 224 -11.45 7.50 -21.05
CA ARG A 224 -11.47 7.07 -22.46
C ARG A 224 -12.83 7.31 -23.12
N ARG A 225 -13.93 7.15 -22.36
CA ARG A 225 -15.29 7.38 -22.86
C ARG A 225 -15.57 8.86 -23.13
N PHE A 226 -15.06 9.75 -22.28
CA PHE A 226 -15.24 11.20 -22.41
C PHE A 226 -14.33 11.81 -23.48
N ALA A 227 -13.21 11.16 -23.79
CA ALA A 227 -12.26 11.58 -24.82
C ALA A 227 -12.77 11.30 -26.26
N ARG A 228 -13.72 10.38 -26.44
CA ARG A 228 -14.24 10.01 -27.76
C ARG A 228 -14.79 11.22 -28.51
N GLY A 229 -14.24 11.48 -29.69
CA GLY A 229 -14.65 12.58 -30.57
C GLY A 229 -14.18 13.97 -30.11
N ARG A 230 -13.33 14.07 -29.09
CA ARG A 230 -12.77 15.36 -28.64
C ARG A 230 -11.58 15.74 -29.50
N ALA A 231 -11.58 16.98 -29.99
CA ALA A 231 -10.43 17.52 -30.72
C ALA A 231 -9.23 17.77 -29.80
N ARG A 232 -9.46 18.22 -28.56
CA ARG A 232 -8.41 18.63 -27.61
C ARG A 232 -8.76 18.24 -26.18
N ALA A 233 -7.74 17.87 -25.40
CA ALA A 233 -7.80 17.73 -23.95
C ALA A 233 -6.58 18.39 -23.29
N ALA A 234 -6.73 18.84 -22.04
CA ALA A 234 -5.63 19.32 -21.22
C ALA A 234 -5.58 18.50 -19.92
N ASN A 235 -4.41 17.97 -19.60
CA ASN A 235 -4.13 17.25 -18.36
C ASN A 235 -3.18 18.11 -17.50
N CYS A 236 -3.74 18.76 -16.48
CA CYS A 236 -2.99 19.58 -15.54
C CYS A 236 -2.50 18.71 -14.37
N PHE A 237 -1.24 18.87 -13.96
CA PHE A 237 -0.57 17.98 -12.99
C PHE A 237 -0.46 16.56 -13.53
N SER A 238 0.03 16.47 -14.77
CA SER A 238 -0.05 15.24 -15.56
C SER A 238 0.82 14.08 -15.06
N TYR A 239 1.82 14.36 -14.21
CA TYR A 239 2.85 13.42 -13.79
C TYR A 239 3.41 12.65 -15.00
N SER A 240 3.42 11.32 -14.95
CA SER A 240 3.87 10.44 -16.03
C SER A 240 2.83 10.24 -17.15
N GLY A 241 1.85 11.12 -17.26
CA GLY A 241 0.94 11.19 -18.40
C GLY A 241 -0.15 10.11 -18.47
N GLY A 242 -0.44 9.40 -17.38
CA GLY A 242 -1.41 8.29 -17.38
C GLY A 242 -2.80 8.66 -17.92
N PHE A 243 -3.34 9.81 -17.51
CA PHE A 243 -4.60 10.32 -18.06
C PHE A 243 -4.44 10.81 -19.51
N SER A 244 -3.27 11.33 -19.88
CA SER A 244 -3.01 11.83 -21.23
C SER A 244 -2.98 10.71 -22.26
N VAL A 245 -2.27 9.62 -21.95
CA VAL A 245 -2.26 8.40 -22.79
C VAL A 245 -3.66 7.80 -22.83
N SER A 246 -4.37 7.76 -21.70
CA SER A 246 -5.76 7.30 -21.68
C SER A 246 -6.68 8.15 -22.57
N ALA A 247 -6.52 9.48 -22.59
CA ALA A 247 -7.30 10.34 -23.47
C ALA A 247 -7.05 10.03 -24.95
N VAL A 248 -5.80 9.83 -25.36
CA VAL A 248 -5.47 9.45 -26.75
C VAL A 248 -6.01 8.07 -27.09
N LEU A 249 -5.84 7.07 -26.22
CA LEU A 249 -6.45 5.74 -26.40
C LEU A 249 -7.99 5.78 -26.43
N GLY A 250 -8.61 6.82 -25.87
CA GLY A 250 -10.04 7.10 -25.96
C GLY A 250 -10.47 7.84 -27.23
N GLY A 251 -9.52 8.30 -28.06
CA GLY A 251 -9.77 8.97 -29.34
C GLY A 251 -9.64 10.50 -29.32
N ALA A 252 -9.00 11.10 -28.30
CA ALA A 252 -8.63 12.51 -28.35
C ALA A 252 -7.55 12.76 -29.42
N ARG A 253 -7.70 13.80 -30.26
CA ARG A 253 -6.74 14.10 -31.34
C ARG A 253 -5.47 14.80 -30.85
N GLU A 254 -5.60 15.61 -29.81
CA GLU A 254 -4.51 16.40 -29.24
C GLU A 254 -4.66 16.43 -27.72
N VAL A 255 -3.56 16.21 -26.99
CA VAL A 255 -3.53 16.29 -25.53
C VAL A 255 -2.36 17.14 -25.07
N VAL A 256 -2.66 18.22 -24.34
CA VAL A 256 -1.65 19.05 -23.68
C VAL A 256 -1.44 18.54 -22.26
N SER A 257 -0.23 18.11 -21.94
CA SER A 257 0.14 17.61 -20.60
C SER A 257 1.03 18.63 -19.90
N ILE A 258 0.64 19.06 -18.70
CA ILE A 258 1.32 20.11 -17.95
C ILE A 258 1.77 19.53 -16.62
N ASP A 259 3.07 19.59 -16.34
CA ASP A 259 3.65 19.24 -15.05
C ASP A 259 4.88 20.11 -14.74
N ARG A 260 5.18 20.28 -13.45
CA ARG A 260 6.38 21.01 -12.99
C ARG A 260 7.63 20.13 -13.00
N ASP A 261 7.48 18.80 -12.96
CA ASP A 261 8.59 17.86 -12.91
C ASP A 261 9.02 17.42 -14.31
N ALA A 262 10.22 17.84 -14.71
CA ALA A 262 10.81 17.48 -15.98
C ALA A 262 11.06 15.96 -16.12
N ALA A 263 11.32 15.23 -15.03
CA ALA A 263 11.45 13.78 -15.07
C ALA A 263 10.10 13.11 -15.34
N ALA A 264 9.03 13.58 -14.70
CA ALA A 264 7.68 13.12 -14.97
C ALA A 264 7.26 13.37 -16.44
N ILE A 265 7.59 14.54 -17.01
CA ILE A 265 7.34 14.83 -18.43
C ILE A 265 8.13 13.90 -19.37
N ARG A 266 9.39 13.57 -19.05
CA ARG A 266 10.15 12.57 -19.83
C ARG A 266 9.48 11.21 -19.79
N LEU A 267 9.02 10.78 -18.62
CA LEU A 267 8.29 9.52 -18.46
C LEU A 267 6.93 9.55 -19.18
N ALA A 268 6.25 10.70 -19.21
CA ALA A 268 5.02 10.88 -19.98
C ALA A 268 5.25 10.70 -21.49
N ARG A 269 6.33 11.27 -22.05
CA ARG A 269 6.71 11.06 -23.45
C ARG A 269 6.99 9.59 -23.74
N ARG A 270 7.74 8.94 -22.85
CA ARG A 270 8.00 7.51 -22.93
C ARG A 270 6.71 6.69 -22.94
N ASN A 271 5.74 7.04 -22.09
CA ASN A 271 4.43 6.38 -22.08
C ASN A 271 3.62 6.61 -23.37
N PHE A 272 3.75 7.76 -24.03
CA PHE A 272 3.19 7.93 -25.38
C PHE A 272 3.86 7.00 -26.40
N GLU A 273 5.20 6.96 -26.45
CA GLU A 273 5.94 6.06 -27.36
C GLU A 273 5.56 4.58 -27.18
N LEU A 274 5.32 4.17 -25.92
CA LEU A 274 4.85 2.82 -25.60
C LEU A 274 3.43 2.53 -26.09
N ASN A 275 2.63 3.51 -26.51
CA ASN A 275 1.24 3.28 -26.91
C ASN A 275 0.94 3.68 -28.38
N GLY A 276 1.96 4.12 -29.12
CA GLY A 276 1.83 4.56 -30.52
C GLY A 276 1.20 5.94 -30.66
#